data_AF-A0A8S3ZZ66-F1
#
_entry.id   AF-A0A8S3ZZ66-F1
#
_cell.length_a   1.000
_cell.length_b   1.000
_cell.length_c   1.000
_cell.angle_alpha   90.00
_cell.angle_beta   90.00
_cell.angle_gamma   90.00
#
_symmetry.space_group_name_H-M   'P 1'
#
loop_
_entity.id
_entity.type
_entity.pdbx_description
1 polymer ?
#
loop_
_entity_poly.entity_id
_entity_poly.type
_entity_poly.pdbx_seq_one_letter_code
_entity_poly.pdbx_strand_id
1 'polypeptide(L)'
;KEVFVCETAVSSFQSILDILGGQAEKRRAAELLERVRVVQDQPSQRALALDCQGRVKERSKVIFGTGDCLQAVTVTSNMGFVRAARSQGVVFSVYLHAARALTEEKERLAVPVVKEL
;
A
#
# COMPACT_ATOMS: atom_id res chain seq x y z
N LYS A 1 0.94 -17.81 9.19
CA LYS A 1 1.02 -17.23 7.82
C LYS A 1 2.11 -16.17 7.87
N GLU A 2 3.08 -16.21 6.96
CA GLU A 2 4.15 -15.20 6.89
C GLU A 2 3.66 -13.98 6.10
N VAL A 3 4.04 -12.78 6.54
CA VAL A 3 3.69 -11.52 5.89
C VAL A 3 4.99 -10.81 5.52
N PHE A 4 5.13 -10.48 4.24
CA PHE A 4 6.29 -9.78 3.70
C PHE A 4 5.92 -8.36 3.33
N VAL A 5 6.87 -7.46 3.50
CA VAL A 5 6.76 -6.06 3.09
C VAL A 5 8.08 -5.64 2.47
N CYS A 6 8.06 -5.05 1.29
CA CYS A 6 9.29 -4.60 0.63
C CYS A 6 9.73 -3.22 1.12
N GLU A 7 11.00 -2.89 0.97
CA GLU A 7 11.61 -1.62 1.40
C GLU A 7 10.84 -0.39 0.88
N THR A 8 10.48 -0.38 -0.40
CA THR A 8 9.68 0.71 -0.99
C THR A 8 8.32 0.86 -0.31
N ALA A 9 7.68 -0.25 0.10
CA ALA A 9 6.40 -0.21 0.80
C ALA A 9 6.56 0.33 2.23
N VAL A 10 7.60 -0.08 2.97
CA VAL A 10 7.91 0.47 4.31
C VAL A 10 8.11 1.97 4.23
N SER A 11 9.01 2.42 3.35
CA SER A 11 9.38 3.83 3.22
C SER A 11 8.16 4.70 2.84
N SER A 12 7.34 4.20 1.91
CA SER A 12 6.11 4.90 1.51
C SER A 12 5.08 4.96 2.64
N PHE A 13 4.92 3.88 3.40
CA PHE A 13 4.00 3.82 4.53
C PHE A 13 4.44 4.75 5.66
N GLN A 14 5.73 4.74 6.01
CA GLN A 14 6.30 5.61 7.04
C GLN A 14 6.15 7.09 6.65
N SER A 15 6.45 7.45 5.40
CA SER A 15 6.29 8.83 4.92
C SER A 15 4.85 9.34 5.09
N ILE A 16 3.85 8.48 4.84
CA ILE A 16 2.44 8.84 5.01
C ILE A 16 2.09 8.99 6.49
N LEU A 17 2.54 8.06 7.33
CA LEU A 17 2.31 8.11 8.79
C LEU A 17 2.96 9.32 9.44
N ASP A 18 4.13 9.73 8.99
CA ASP A 18 4.82 10.89 9.56
C ASP A 18 4.04 12.17 9.32
N ILE A 19 3.42 12.29 8.14
CA ILE A 19 2.64 13.46 7.73
C ILE A 19 1.21 13.45 8.31
N LEU A 20 0.53 12.29 8.28
CA LEU A 20 -0.92 12.19 8.54
C LEU A 20 -1.28 11.42 9.81
N GLY A 21 -0.36 10.65 10.38
CA GLY A 21 -0.64 9.73 11.47
C GLY A 21 -0.67 10.42 12.83
N GLY A 22 -1.74 10.19 13.59
CA GLY A 22 -1.80 10.51 15.01
C GLY A 22 -1.02 9.53 15.88
N GLN A 23 -1.05 9.74 17.20
CA GLN A 23 -0.25 8.96 18.15
C GLN A 23 -0.69 7.50 18.24
N ALA A 24 -1.99 7.23 18.27
CA ALA A 24 -2.50 5.87 18.33
C ALA A 24 -2.31 5.15 17.00
N GLU A 25 -2.46 5.83 15.87
CA GLU A 25 -2.16 5.30 14.53
C GLU A 25 -0.69 4.92 14.38
N LYS A 26 0.24 5.79 14.82
CA LYS A 26 1.68 5.52 14.82
C LYS A 26 2.04 4.31 15.70
N ARG A 27 1.40 4.18 16.87
CA ARG A 27 1.58 3.01 17.75
C ARG A 27 1.14 1.71 17.08
N ARG A 28 -0.07 1.67 16.51
CA ARG A 28 -0.57 0.49 15.77
C ARG A 28 0.29 0.16 14.56
N ALA A 29 0.86 1.17 13.90
CA ALA A 29 1.78 0.97 12.79
C ALA A 29 3.09 0.31 13.23
N ALA A 30 3.65 0.72 14.37
CA ALA A 30 4.84 0.07 14.93
C ALA A 30 4.57 -1.42 15.25
N GLU A 31 3.44 -1.71 15.93
CA GLU A 31 3.03 -3.09 16.22
C GLU A 31 2.81 -3.94 14.95
N LEU A 32 2.33 -3.32 13.86
CA LEU A 32 2.20 -3.99 12.56
C LEU A 32 3.58 -4.30 11.98
N LEU A 33 4.50 -3.34 12.00
CA LEU A 33 5.84 -3.50 11.42
C LEU A 33 6.68 -4.55 12.16
N GLU A 34 6.47 -4.75 13.45
CA GLU A 34 7.09 -5.84 14.23
C GLU A 34 6.65 -7.25 13.78
N ARG A 35 5.49 -7.37 13.12
CA ARG A 35 4.90 -8.66 12.71
C ARG A 35 5.19 -9.02 11.24
N VAL A 36 5.80 -8.12 10.47
CA VAL A 36 6.12 -8.35 9.06
C VAL A 36 7.61 -8.57 8.86
N ARG A 37 7.96 -9.37 7.86
CA ARG A 37 9.34 -9.52 7.41
C ARG A 37 9.61 -8.50 6.31
N VAL A 38 10.53 -7.57 6.59
CA VAL A 38 11.01 -6.64 5.57
C VAL A 38 11.94 -7.39 4.60
N VAL A 39 11.73 -7.19 3.31
CA VAL A 39 12.52 -7.78 2.22
C VAL A 39 13.01 -6.70 1.27
N GLN A 40 14.13 -6.97 0.60
CA GLN A 40 14.66 -6.08 -0.44
C GLN A 40 13.68 -5.97 -1.61
N ASP A 41 13.69 -4.82 -2.27
CA ASP A 41 12.93 -4.63 -3.50
C ASP A 41 13.53 -5.52 -4.61
N GLN A 42 12.74 -6.48 -5.11
CA GLN A 42 13.13 -7.41 -6.18
C GLN A 42 11.96 -7.56 -7.16
N PRO A 43 11.64 -6.51 -7.94
CA PRO A 43 10.48 -6.55 -8.82
C PRO A 43 10.64 -7.52 -9.98
N SER A 44 9.58 -8.27 -10.29
CA SER A 44 9.54 -9.16 -11.45
C SER A 44 9.68 -8.39 -12.77
N GLN A 45 10.28 -9.03 -13.78
CA GLN A 45 10.47 -8.42 -15.10
C GLN A 45 9.15 -7.96 -15.73
N ARG A 46 8.08 -8.75 -15.57
CA ARG A 46 6.75 -8.40 -16.10
C ARG A 46 6.14 -7.16 -15.42
N ALA A 47 6.45 -6.92 -14.15
CA ALA A 47 6.03 -5.69 -13.47
C ALA A 47 6.84 -4.49 -13.94
N LEU A 48 8.16 -4.65 -14.16
CA LEU A 48 9.04 -3.60 -14.68
C LEU A 48 8.71 -3.21 -16.13
N ALA A 49 8.21 -4.14 -16.93
CA ALA A 49 7.80 -3.90 -18.31
C ALA A 49 6.50 -3.08 -18.46
N LEU A 50 5.79 -2.80 -17.37
CA LEU A 50 4.58 -1.97 -17.42
C LEU A 50 4.92 -0.52 -17.80
N ASP A 51 4.17 0.04 -18.73
CA ASP A 51 4.27 1.43 -19.14
C ASP A 51 3.75 2.36 -18.04
N CYS A 52 4.60 3.28 -17.60
CA CYS A 52 4.29 4.27 -16.58
C CYS A 52 3.35 5.35 -17.12
N GLN A 53 2.05 5.06 -17.19
CA GLN A 53 1.02 5.99 -17.62
C GLN A 53 -0.17 6.02 -16.66
N GLY A 54 -0.73 7.22 -16.45
CA GLY A 54 -1.92 7.44 -15.62
C GLY A 54 -1.77 6.90 -14.19
N ARG A 55 -2.44 5.78 -13.91
CA ARG A 55 -2.48 5.11 -12.59
C ARG A 55 -1.32 4.14 -12.35
N VAL A 56 -0.50 3.86 -13.36
CA VAL A 56 0.73 3.08 -13.23
C VAL A 56 1.86 4.03 -12.83
N LYS A 57 2.33 3.88 -11.58
CA LYS A 57 3.46 4.64 -11.03
C LYS A 57 4.60 3.68 -10.72
N GLU A 58 5.83 4.16 -10.82
CA GLU A 58 7.03 3.34 -10.61
C GLU A 58 7.02 2.63 -9.24
N ARG A 59 6.64 3.36 -8.19
CA ARG A 59 6.43 2.80 -6.84
C ARG A 59 5.54 1.55 -6.84
N SER A 60 4.40 1.60 -7.55
CA SER A 60 3.47 0.47 -7.59
C SER A 60 4.06 -0.71 -8.37
N LYS A 61 4.86 -0.46 -9.42
CA LYS A 61 5.57 -1.53 -10.15
C LYS A 61 6.55 -2.25 -9.24
N VAL A 62 7.30 -1.52 -8.42
CA VAL A 62 8.23 -2.11 -7.45
C VAL A 62 7.51 -2.96 -6.41
N ILE A 63 6.46 -2.43 -5.77
CA ILE A 63 5.72 -3.15 -4.71
C ILE A 63 5.04 -4.41 -5.25
N PHE A 64 4.24 -4.28 -6.30
CA PHE A 64 3.52 -5.42 -6.88
C PHE A 64 4.48 -6.40 -7.56
N GLY A 65 5.53 -5.90 -8.20
CA GLY A 65 6.57 -6.73 -8.81
C GLY A 65 7.34 -7.55 -7.78
N THR A 66 7.62 -7.00 -6.60
CA THR A 66 8.35 -7.73 -5.55
C THR A 66 7.47 -8.84 -4.98
N GLY A 67 6.19 -8.55 -4.68
CA GLY A 67 5.22 -9.58 -4.29
C GLY A 67 5.07 -10.67 -5.36
N ASP A 68 5.09 -10.27 -6.64
CA ASP A 68 5.02 -11.19 -7.77
C ASP A 68 6.26 -12.08 -7.91
N CYS A 69 7.46 -11.53 -7.73
CA CYS A 69 8.71 -12.30 -7.73
C CYS A 69 8.74 -13.33 -6.60
N LEU A 70 8.22 -12.97 -5.43
CA LEU A 70 8.05 -13.88 -4.29
C LEU A 70 6.92 -14.89 -4.45
N GLN A 71 6.16 -14.82 -5.55
CA GLN A 71 4.95 -15.62 -5.78
C GLN A 71 3.92 -15.48 -4.64
N ALA A 72 3.90 -14.32 -3.99
CA ALA A 72 3.02 -14.00 -2.87
C ALA A 72 1.73 -13.29 -3.32
N VAL A 73 0.66 -13.47 -2.56
CA VAL A 73 -0.59 -12.72 -2.77
C VAL A 73 -0.39 -11.30 -2.22
N THR A 74 -0.44 -10.30 -3.09
CA THR A 74 -0.30 -8.90 -2.68
C THR A 74 -1.61 -8.37 -2.09
N VAL A 75 -1.60 -7.98 -0.81
CA VAL A 75 -2.74 -7.32 -0.17
C VAL A 75 -2.74 -5.83 -0.53
N THR A 76 -3.85 -5.29 -1.06
CA THR A 76 -3.87 -3.90 -1.53
C THR A 76 -5.28 -3.27 -1.54
N SER A 77 -5.35 -1.94 -1.44
CA SER A 77 -6.54 -1.14 -1.79
C SER A 77 -6.43 -0.47 -3.16
N ASN A 78 -5.30 -0.61 -3.86
CA ASN A 78 -5.03 0.10 -5.12
C ASN A 78 -5.61 -0.64 -6.34
N MET A 79 -6.94 -0.69 -6.40
CA MET A 79 -7.68 -1.26 -7.53
C MET A 79 -7.33 -0.57 -8.86
N GLY A 80 -7.03 0.74 -8.81
CA GLY A 80 -6.67 1.54 -9.97
C GLY A 80 -5.43 1.00 -10.69
N PHE A 81 -4.38 0.68 -9.93
CA PHE A 81 -3.17 0.06 -10.46
C PHE A 81 -3.44 -1.35 -11.00
N VAL A 82 -4.15 -2.19 -10.24
CA VAL A 82 -4.46 -3.58 -10.65
C VAL A 82 -5.17 -3.62 -12.00
N ARG A 83 -6.15 -2.73 -12.21
CA ARG A 83 -6.87 -2.64 -13.48
C ARG A 83 -5.98 -2.14 -14.62
N ALA A 84 -5.13 -1.14 -14.35
CA ALA A 84 -4.24 -0.60 -15.36
C ALA A 84 -3.17 -1.62 -15.81
N ALA A 85 -2.59 -2.37 -14.87
CA ALA A 85 -1.68 -3.47 -15.19
C ALA A 85 -2.37 -4.56 -16.03
N ARG A 86 -3.61 -4.92 -15.67
CA ARG A 86 -4.40 -5.90 -16.42
C ARG A 86 -4.69 -5.44 -17.85
N SER A 87 -4.98 -4.15 -18.07
CA SER A 87 -5.16 -3.62 -19.44
C SER A 87 -3.88 -3.66 -20.28
N GLN A 88 -2.71 -3.71 -19.65
CA GLN A 88 -1.41 -3.90 -20.33
C GLN A 88 -0.99 -5.39 -20.41
N GLY A 89 -1.90 -6.32 -20.09
CA GLY A 89 -1.64 -7.77 -20.19
C GLY A 89 -0.98 -8.42 -18.96
N VAL A 90 -0.75 -7.68 -17.87
CA VAL A 90 -0.13 -8.22 -16.65
C VAL A 90 -1.18 -8.41 -15.56
N VAL A 91 -1.39 -9.66 -15.14
CA VAL A 91 -2.30 -10.01 -14.04
C VAL A 91 -1.49 -10.42 -12.81
N PHE A 92 -1.65 -9.68 -11.71
CA PHE A 92 -1.05 -9.97 -10.41
C PHE A 92 -2.00 -10.79 -9.52
N SER A 93 -1.44 -11.64 -8.67
CA SER A 93 -2.18 -12.29 -7.59
C SER A 93 -2.39 -11.31 -6.44
N VAL A 94 -3.65 -10.90 -6.22
CA VAL A 94 -3.98 -9.82 -5.27
C VAL A 94 -5.15 -10.20 -4.37
N TYR A 95 -5.08 -9.73 -3.13
CA TYR A 95 -6.21 -9.69 -2.21
C TYR A 95 -6.61 -8.23 -1.96
N LEU A 96 -7.81 -7.86 -2.36
CA LEU A 96 -8.30 -6.50 -2.26
C LEU A 96 -8.95 -6.26 -0.90
N HIS A 97 -8.51 -5.22 -0.21
CA HIS A 97 -9.18 -4.73 0.99
C HIS A 97 -9.77 -3.34 0.75
N ALA A 98 -10.73 -2.94 1.58
CA ALA A 98 -11.28 -1.59 1.53
C ALA A 98 -10.24 -0.56 1.99
N ALA A 99 -10.18 0.58 1.29
CA ALA A 99 -9.33 1.69 1.68
C ALA A 99 -9.81 2.28 3.03
N ARG A 100 -8.83 2.67 3.86
CA ARG A 100 -9.05 3.35 5.13
C ARG A 100 -8.07 4.52 5.21
N ALA A 101 -8.59 5.69 5.56
CA ALA A 101 -7.78 6.88 5.79
C ALA A 101 -7.21 6.85 7.21
N LEU A 102 -6.06 7.49 7.39
CA LEU A 102 -5.62 7.95 8.71
C LEU A 102 -6.47 9.18 9.06
N THR A 103 -7.06 9.21 10.24
CA THR A 103 -8.02 10.24 10.63
C THR A 103 -7.63 10.98 11.90
N GLU A 104 -6.82 10.39 12.78
CA GLU A 104 -6.57 10.91 14.15
C GLU A 104 -6.00 12.34 14.13
N GLU A 105 -5.03 12.62 13.28
CA GLU A 105 -4.43 13.96 13.16
C GLU A 105 -5.44 15.00 12.66
N LYS A 106 -6.31 14.60 11.73
CA LYS A 106 -7.35 15.46 11.15
C LYS A 106 -8.51 15.67 12.12
N GLU A 107 -8.86 14.64 12.89
CA GLU A 107 -9.93 14.67 13.89
C GLU A 107 -9.65 15.66 15.01
N ARG A 108 -8.38 15.89 15.36
CA ARG A 108 -7.99 16.89 16.38
C ARG A 108 -8.54 18.29 16.13
N LEU A 109 -8.68 18.67 14.86
CA LEU A 109 -9.18 19.98 14.43
C LEU A 109 -10.58 19.89 13.80
N ALA A 110 -11.22 18.72 13.84
CA ALA A 110 -12.51 18.51 13.22
C ALA A 110 -13.63 19.16 14.03
N VAL A 111 -14.57 19.79 13.33
CA VAL A 111 -15.83 20.26 13.92
C VAL A 111 -16.84 19.11 13.85
N PRO A 112 -17.47 18.73 14.98
CA PRO A 112 -18.52 17.71 14.97
C PRO A 112 -19.67 18.11 14.04
N VAL A 113 -20.06 17.21 13.14
CA VAL A 113 -21.26 17.41 12.34
C VAL A 113 -22.46 17.07 13.22
N VAL A 114 -23.27 18.08 13.56
CA VAL A 114 -24.56 17.86 14.23
C VAL A 114 -25.46 17.15 13.22
N LYS A 115 -25.86 15.90 13.51
CA LYS A 115 -26.92 15.24 12.74
C LYS A 115 -28.25 15.85 13.18
N GLU A 116 -28.87 16.64 12.33
CA GLU A 116 -30.31 16.91 12.45
C GLU A 116 -31.04 15.58 12.24
N LEU A 117 -31.81 15.17 13.25
CA LEU A 117 -32.63 13.96 13.28
C LEU A 117 -33.98 14.21 12.60
#